data_AF-A0A3M0M3N8-F1
#
_entry.id   AF-A0A3M0M3N8-F1
#
_cell.length_a   1.000
_cell.length_b   1.000
_cell.length_c   1.000
_cell.angle_alpha   90.00
_cell.angle_beta   90.00
_cell.angle_gamma   90.00
#
_symmetry.space_group_name_H-M   'P 1'
#
loop_
_entity.id
_entity.type
_entity.pdbx_description
1 polymer ?
#
loop_
_entity_poly.entity_id
_entity_poly.type
_entity_poly.pdbx_seq_one_letter_code
_entity_poly.pdbx_strand_id
1 'polypeptide(L)'
;MIYDGLSCEAAADPLPGPLDLLCQAVADELGDDTHLFRLVLLSANSNGMRARLDRLEDGASRPGPEIEFSVMDRELAPRDYRKFAASLVRISLNE
;
A
#
# COMPACT_ATOMS: atom_id res chain seq x y z
N MET A 1 9.78 6.87 1.73
CA MET A 1 10.75 5.86 2.20
C MET A 1 10.87 4.82 1.09
N ILE A 2 12.07 4.30 0.78
CA ILE A 2 12.24 3.27 -0.26
C ILE A 2 12.53 1.95 0.44
N TYR A 3 11.67 0.96 0.24
CA TYR A 3 11.82 -0.39 0.78
C TYR A 3 12.05 -1.35 -0.38
N ASP A 4 13.26 -1.91 -0.46
CA ASP A 4 13.57 -2.97 -1.45
C ASP A 4 13.19 -2.57 -2.89
N GLY A 5 13.38 -1.30 -3.27
CA GLY A 5 12.99 -0.75 -4.58
C GLY A 5 11.57 -0.19 -4.67
N LEU A 6 10.68 -0.53 -3.73
CA LEU A 6 9.32 0.03 -3.64
C LEU A 6 9.36 1.45 -3.08
N SER A 7 8.81 2.41 -3.82
CA SER A 7 8.63 3.78 -3.32
C SER A 7 7.35 3.89 -2.49
N CYS A 8 7.46 4.16 -1.20
CA CYS A 8 6.31 4.35 -0.31
C CYS A 8 6.17 5.81 0.12
N GLU A 9 4.99 6.37 -0.13
CA GLU A 9 4.60 7.74 0.17
C GLU A 9 3.29 7.81 0.95
N ALA A 10 3.18 8.84 1.76
CA ALA A 10 1.99 9.22 2.48
C ALA A 10 1.43 10.53 1.92
N ALA A 11 0.15 10.55 1.51
CA ALA A 11 -0.46 11.74 0.93
C ALA A 11 -0.90 12.78 1.97
N ALA A 12 -1.20 12.37 3.20
CA ALA A 12 -1.56 13.27 4.30
C ALA A 12 -1.27 12.61 5.66
N ASP A 13 -0.61 13.36 6.56
CA ASP A 13 -0.15 13.04 7.92
C ASP A 13 -0.62 11.68 8.50
N PRO A 14 -0.12 10.55 7.97
CA PRO A 14 -0.44 9.27 8.55
C PRO A 14 0.51 9.05 9.70
N LEU A 15 0.02 8.41 10.75
CA LEU A 15 0.90 7.89 11.79
C LEU A 15 2.04 7.10 11.11
N PRO A 16 3.31 7.28 11.50
CA PRO A 16 4.44 6.64 10.81
C PRO A 16 4.39 5.11 10.86
N GLY A 17 3.67 4.52 11.82
CA GLY A 17 3.49 3.07 11.97
C GLY A 17 2.74 2.38 10.82
N PRO A 18 1.50 2.77 10.47
CA PRO A 18 0.71 2.10 9.42
C PRO A 18 1.34 2.13 8.03
N LEU A 19 2.05 3.22 7.65
CA LEU A 19 2.73 3.28 6.36
C LEU A 19 3.85 2.25 6.27
N ASP A 20 4.65 2.11 7.33
CA ASP A 20 5.80 1.21 7.37
C ASP A 20 5.36 -0.26 7.26
N LEU A 21 4.38 -0.65 8.08
CA LEU A 21 3.79 -2.00 8.07
C LEU A 21 3.15 -2.35 6.73
N LEU A 22 2.44 -1.40 6.12
CA LEU A 22 1.82 -1.62 4.83
C LEU A 22 2.87 -1.70 3.72
N CYS A 23 3.86 -0.81 3.74
CA CYS A 23 4.93 -0.78 2.76
C CYS A 23 5.73 -2.08 2.77
N GLN A 24 6.12 -2.56 3.94
CA GLN A 24 6.81 -3.85 4.08
C GLN A 24 5.95 -5.01 3.56
N ALA A 25 4.65 -5.02 3.88
CA ALA A 25 3.74 -6.07 3.40
C ALA A 25 3.55 -6.02 1.87
N VAL A 26 3.48 -4.84 1.27
CA VAL A 26 3.37 -4.70 -0.19
C VAL A 26 4.68 -5.10 -0.87
N ALA A 27 5.84 -4.76 -0.29
CA ALA A 27 7.12 -5.18 -0.81
C ALA A 27 7.27 -6.71 -0.80
N ASP A 28 6.85 -7.37 0.28
CA ASP A 28 6.85 -8.85 0.38
C ASP A 28 5.95 -9.51 -0.68
N GLU A 29 4.79 -8.90 -0.98
CA GLU A 29 3.85 -9.40 -1.99
C GLU A 29 4.32 -9.14 -3.43
N LEU A 30 5.03 -8.04 -3.70
CA LEU A 30 5.57 -7.70 -5.02
C LEU A 30 6.88 -8.43 -5.34
N GLY A 31 7.69 -8.75 -4.33
CA GLY A 31 8.99 -9.40 -4.53
C GLY A 31 9.93 -8.56 -5.40
N ASP A 32 10.38 -9.12 -6.51
CA ASP A 32 11.36 -8.47 -7.40
C ASP A 32 10.74 -7.29 -8.19
N ASP A 33 9.42 -7.26 -8.36
CA ASP A 33 8.71 -6.25 -9.16
C ASP A 33 8.49 -4.92 -8.41
N THR A 34 8.92 -4.80 -7.16
CA THR A 34 8.76 -3.61 -6.30
C THR A 34 9.17 -2.29 -6.96
N HIS A 35 10.24 -2.32 -7.76
CA HIS A 35 10.77 -1.16 -8.49
C HIS A 35 9.83 -0.61 -9.57
N LEU A 36 8.84 -1.39 -9.99
CA LEU A 36 7.80 -1.01 -10.96
C LEU A 36 6.59 -0.37 -10.29
N PHE A 37 6.58 -0.24 -8.97
CA PHE A 37 5.43 0.25 -8.23
C PHE A 37 5.78 1.34 -7.22
N ARG A 38 4.78 2.14 -6.89
CA ARG A 38 4.81 3.15 -5.84
C ARG A 38 3.56 3.04 -4.99
N LEU A 39 3.73 2.72 -3.71
CA LEU A 39 2.64 2.72 -2.75
C LEU A 39 2.37 4.15 -2.28
N VAL A 40 1.12 4.58 -2.37
CA VAL A 40 0.64 5.84 -1.83
C VAL A 40 -0.43 5.55 -0.78
N LEU A 41 -0.10 5.75 0.50
CA LEU A 41 -1.07 5.72 1.59
C LEU A 41 -1.82 7.05 1.63
N LEU A 42 -3.11 7.01 1.37
CA LEU A 42 -3.95 8.20 1.30
C LEU A 42 -4.50 8.59 2.66
N SER A 43 -4.94 7.60 3.44
CA SER A 43 -5.48 7.78 4.78
C SER A 43 -5.23 6.53 5.61
N ALA A 44 -4.95 6.70 6.91
CA ALA A 44 -4.94 5.61 7.88
C ALA A 44 -5.57 6.11 9.18
N ASN A 45 -6.48 5.31 9.73
CA ASN A 45 -7.13 5.53 11.01
C ASN A 45 -7.16 4.21 11.81
N SER A 46 -7.67 4.22 13.04
CA SER A 46 -7.58 3.06 13.95
C SER A 46 -8.25 1.79 13.40
N ASN A 47 -9.26 1.93 12.54
CA ASN A 47 -10.10 0.83 12.05
C ASN A 47 -10.15 0.73 10.51
N GLY A 48 -9.32 1.49 9.80
CA GLY A 48 -9.34 1.53 8.35
C GLY A 48 -8.15 2.24 7.73
N MET A 49 -7.88 1.87 6.49
CA MET A 49 -6.81 2.43 5.67
C MET A 49 -7.30 2.57 4.24
N ARG A 50 -6.75 3.57 3.57
CA ARG A 50 -6.93 3.77 2.16
C ARG A 50 -5.58 3.98 1.51
N ALA A 51 -5.29 3.18 0.50
CA ALA A 51 -4.03 3.24 -0.22
C ALA A 51 -4.26 2.98 -1.71
N ARG A 52 -3.25 3.34 -2.50
CA ARG A 52 -3.20 3.16 -3.94
C ARG A 52 -1.82 2.64 -4.31
N LEU A 53 -1.76 1.73 -5.28
CA LEU A 53 -0.50 1.27 -5.85
C LEU A 53 -0.36 1.82 -7.26
N ASP A 54 0.52 2.79 -7.43
CA ASP A 54 0.80 3.40 -8.71
C ASP A 54 1.83 2.56 -9.45
N ARG A 55 1.62 2.33 -10.74
CA ARG A 55 2.58 1.61 -11.60
C ARG A 55 3.54 2.62 -12.22
N LEU A 56 4.83 2.35 -12.13
CA LEU A 56 5.88 3.12 -12.76
C LEU A 56 6.19 2.45 -14.11
N GLU A 57 5.57 2.96 -15.18
CA GLU A 57 5.83 2.51 -16.56
C GLU A 57 6.52 3.62 -17.34
N ASP A 58 7.63 3.32 -18.02
CA ASP A 58 8.32 4.24 -18.95
C ASP A 58 8.62 5.65 -18.37
N GLY A 59 8.87 5.73 -17.06
CA GLY A 59 9.15 6.99 -16.35
C GLY A 59 7.90 7.84 -16.05
N ALA A 60 6.71 7.36 -16.39
CA ALA A 60 5.43 7.94 -16.01
C ALA A 60 4.78 7.14 -14.87
N SER A 61 4.37 7.84 -13.81
CA SER A 61 3.58 7.23 -12.73
C SER A 61 2.13 7.12 -13.17
N ARG A 62 1.68 5.91 -13.48
CA ARG A 62 0.28 5.62 -13.77
C ARG A 62 -0.44 5.34 -12.45
N PRO A 63 -1.37 6.20 -12.02
CA PRO A 63 -2.08 5.97 -10.78
C PRO A 63 -2.93 4.71 -10.89
N GLY A 64 -2.78 3.80 -9.92
CA GLY A 64 -3.58 2.58 -9.87
C GLY A 64 -4.95 2.81 -9.22
N PRO A 65 -5.70 1.73 -8.96
CA PRO A 65 -6.99 1.82 -8.29
C PRO A 65 -6.81 2.18 -6.82
N GLU A 66 -7.65 3.09 -6.34
CA GLU A 66 -7.71 3.47 -4.93
C GLU A 66 -8.53 2.43 -4.16
N ILE A 67 -7.93 1.80 -3.15
CA ILE A 67 -8.55 0.71 -2.41
C ILE A 67 -8.66 1.11 -0.95
N GLU A 68 -9.86 0.94 -0.41
CA GLU A 68 -10.16 1.13 1.00
C GLU A 68 -10.35 -0.21 1.70
N PHE A 69 -9.76 -0.34 2.88
CA PHE A 69 -9.93 -1.46 3.75
C PHE A 69 -10.28 -0.99 5.14
N SER A 70 -11.41 -1.46 5.66
CA SER A 70 -11.91 -1.10 6.98
C SER A 70 -12.36 -2.35 7.72
N VAL A 71 -12.08 -2.41 9.01
CA VAL A 71 -12.54 -3.45 9.93
C VAL A 71 -13.67 -2.89 10.80
N MET A 72 -14.71 -3.70 11.00
CA MET A 72 -15.79 -3.34 11.91
C MET A 72 -15.47 -3.84 13.33
N ASP A 73 -15.80 -3.02 14.32
CA ASP A 73 -15.79 -3.39 15.75
C ASP A 73 -14.42 -3.79 16.33
N ARG A 74 -13.32 -3.46 15.65
CA ARG A 74 -11.96 -3.65 16.18
C ARG A 74 -10.96 -2.71 15.52
N GLU A 75 -9.81 -2.57 16.14
CA GLU A 75 -8.68 -1.85 15.55
C GLU A 75 -7.93 -2.74 14.53
N LEU A 76 -7.20 -2.10 13.62
CA LEU A 76 -6.36 -2.77 12.64
C LEU A 76 -5.25 -3.56 13.35
N ALA A 77 -5.27 -4.89 13.18
CA ALA A 77 -4.19 -5.74 13.66
C ALA A 77 -3.10 -5.88 12.58
N PRO A 78 -1.85 -6.22 12.93
CA PRO A 78 -0.77 -6.43 11.98
C PRO A 78 -1.11 -7.38 10.80
N ARG A 79 -1.97 -8.39 11.05
CA ARG A 79 -2.42 -9.31 9.98
C ARG A 79 -3.28 -8.61 8.92
N ASP A 80 -4.00 -7.57 9.30
CA ASP A 80 -4.95 -6.87 8.43
C ASP A 80 -4.19 -6.03 7.40
N TYR A 81 -3.03 -5.47 7.77
CA TYR A 81 -2.09 -4.83 6.84
C TYR A 81 -1.60 -5.79 5.75
N ARG A 82 -1.23 -7.02 6.13
CA ARG A 82 -0.82 -8.05 5.15
C ARG A 82 -1.95 -8.44 4.19
N LYS A 83 -3.16 -8.63 4.72
CA LYS A 83 -4.34 -8.92 3.89
C LYS A 83 -4.66 -7.79 2.93
N PHE A 84 -4.54 -6.55 3.41
CA PHE A 84 -4.78 -5.37 2.59
C PHE A 84 -3.72 -5.24 1.50
N ALA A 85 -2.43 -5.40 1.83
CA ALA A 85 -1.33 -5.41 0.86
C ALA A 85 -1.53 -6.45 -0.25
N ALA A 86 -1.85 -7.69 0.11
CA ALA A 86 -2.13 -8.76 -0.85
C ALA A 86 -3.30 -8.40 -1.79
N SER A 87 -4.36 -7.80 -1.25
CA SER A 87 -5.49 -7.35 -2.05
C SER A 87 -5.12 -6.19 -2.97
N LEU A 88 -4.31 -5.25 -2.48
CA LEU A 88 -3.82 -4.08 -3.22
C LEU A 88 -3.02 -4.54 -4.44
N VAL A 89 -2.00 -5.36 -4.22
CA VAL A 89 -1.14 -5.92 -5.28
C VAL A 89 -1.97 -6.72 -6.28
N ARG A 90 -2.85 -7.61 -5.80
CA ARG A 90 -3.66 -8.45 -6.69
C ARG A 90 -4.62 -7.65 -7.57
N ILE A 91 -5.20 -6.58 -7.06
CA ILE A 91 -6.11 -5.72 -7.84
C ILE A 91 -5.27 -4.93 -8.87
N SER A 92 -4.16 -4.33 -8.46
CA SER A 92 -3.29 -3.55 -9.35
C SER A 92 -2.59 -4.36 -10.43
N LEU A 93 -2.34 -5.66 -10.21
CA LEU A 93 -1.76 -6.56 -11.22
C LEU A 93 -2.80 -7.12 -12.20
N ASN A 94 -4.09 -7.05 -11.89
CA ASN A 94 -5.17 -7.57 -12.74
C ASN A 94 -5.88 -6.49 -13.59
N GLU A 95 -5.44 -5.22 -13.51
CA GLU A 95 -5.92 -4.12 -14.36
C GLU A 95 -5.09 -3.93 -15.63
#